data_AF-A0A349HPX4-F1
#
_entry.id   AF-A0A349HPX4-F1
#
_cell.length_a   1.000
_cell.length_b   1.000
_cell.length_c   1.000
_cell.angle_alpha   90.00
_cell.angle_beta   90.00
_cell.angle_gamma   90.00
#
_symmetry.space_group_name_H-M   'P 1'
#
loop_
_entity.id
_entity.type
_entity.pdbx_description
1 polymer ?
#
loop_
_entity_poly.entity_id
_entity_poly.type
_entity_poly.pdbx_seq_one_letter_code
_entity_poly.pdbx_strand_id
1 'polypeptide(L)'
;EESINDDVKSIISFPMLLLHTLRIYVKEKTDIEINEKKLLLLFEKHFFGDIDDEMAAEKIMEFFRLLWKVRWYFDKYIIKKRRSYKEDIHFIENARIKDGQITRTDKENTDGFTLLQSILYHSQGAATHYWLTPLLNKMLECDDGNRDKDGKLYENYLRKLDNYCHGHVKSEVLPKERTWIFMTQGEMLLDDKEVEDCLSYLDEANGTAFRHYWFYKAEFVLWYYIKSQDKLNLKWNNKEIELKPLLNKFRITSRNSIEHISPQHPEENESNKVTDPEIKESFGNLALMSVSMNSEYSNKPYNQKRAKFWDSNSDRLYSIKMALIFENENWNNQICEEHR
;
A
#
# COMPACT_ATOMS: atom_id res chain seq x y z
N GLU A 1 -32.70 11.50 -1.05
CA GLU A 1 -31.71 10.57 -0.46
C GLU A 1 -31.73 9.31 -1.31
N GLU A 2 -30.93 9.26 -2.38
CA GLU A 2 -30.73 8.01 -3.11
C GLU A 2 -29.88 7.10 -2.22
N SER A 3 -30.40 5.92 -1.89
CA SER A 3 -29.61 4.91 -1.20
C SER A 3 -28.45 4.53 -2.12
N ILE A 4 -27.27 5.06 -1.84
CA ILE A 4 -26.03 4.53 -2.39
C ILE A 4 -26.00 3.09 -1.91
N ASN A 5 -26.34 2.17 -2.80
CA ASN A 5 -26.06 0.76 -2.60
C ASN A 5 -24.53 0.70 -2.68
N ASP A 6 -23.88 0.89 -1.54
CA ASP A 6 -22.42 0.91 -1.40
C ASP A 6 -21.91 -0.45 -1.88
N ASP A 7 -21.52 -0.52 -3.15
CA ASP A 7 -21.08 -1.75 -3.82
C ASP A 7 -19.69 -2.12 -3.25
N VAL A 8 -19.73 -2.85 -2.13
CA VAL A 8 -18.55 -3.40 -1.46
C VAL A 8 -18.01 -4.55 -2.30
N LYS A 9 -16.74 -4.43 -2.70
CA LYS A 9 -16.03 -5.39 -3.53
C LYS A 9 -14.83 -5.97 -2.81
N SER A 10 -14.61 -7.26 -3.01
CA SER A 10 -13.35 -7.92 -2.70
C SER A 10 -12.23 -7.37 -3.59
N ILE A 11 -11.01 -7.32 -3.07
CA ILE A 11 -9.83 -6.93 -3.85
C ILE A 11 -9.34 -8.03 -4.81
N ILE A 12 -9.80 -9.27 -4.61
CA ILE A 12 -9.53 -10.41 -5.50
C ILE A 12 -10.81 -11.19 -5.81
N SER A 13 -10.83 -11.89 -6.94
CA SER A 13 -11.90 -12.81 -7.31
C SER A 13 -11.83 -14.11 -6.49
N PHE A 14 -12.88 -14.93 -6.56
CA PHE A 14 -12.84 -16.27 -5.95
C PHE A 14 -11.80 -17.21 -6.60
N PRO A 15 -11.67 -17.27 -7.94
CA PRO A 15 -10.56 -17.99 -8.59
C PRO A 15 -9.16 -17.59 -8.08
N MET A 16 -8.93 -16.30 -7.82
CA MET A 16 -7.67 -15.83 -7.25
C MET A 16 -7.48 -16.32 -5.81
N LEU A 17 -8.54 -16.31 -5.00
CA LEU A 17 -8.49 -16.85 -3.63
C LEU A 17 -8.14 -18.34 -3.64
N LEU A 18 -8.69 -19.12 -4.58
CA LEU A 18 -8.33 -20.53 -4.78
C LEU A 18 -6.85 -20.68 -5.09
N LEU A 19 -6.30 -19.84 -5.97
CA LEU A 19 -4.87 -19.86 -6.32
C LEU A 19 -3.97 -19.44 -5.15
N HIS A 20 -4.34 -18.42 -4.38
CA HIS A 20 -3.59 -18.05 -3.18
C HIS A 20 -3.60 -19.18 -2.15
N THR A 21 -4.75 -19.85 -1.98
CA THR A 21 -4.88 -21.03 -1.11
C THR A 21 -4.02 -22.18 -1.63
N LEU A 22 -4.03 -22.44 -2.94
CA LEU A 22 -3.22 -23.49 -3.56
C LEU A 22 -1.73 -23.22 -3.37
N ARG A 23 -1.31 -21.96 -3.50
CA ARG A 23 0.08 -21.54 -3.26
C ARG A 23 0.53 -21.79 -1.82
N ILE A 24 -0.36 -21.61 -0.84
CA ILE A 24 -0.10 -22.01 0.56
C ILE A 24 -0.04 -23.53 0.67
N TYR A 25 -1.00 -24.24 0.08
CA TYR A 25 -1.11 -25.71 0.14
C TYR A 25 0.15 -26.43 -0.37
N VAL A 26 0.76 -25.91 -1.44
CA VAL A 26 1.95 -26.52 -2.06
C VAL A 26 3.27 -25.87 -1.65
N LYS A 27 3.26 -24.94 -0.69
CA LYS A 27 4.41 -24.06 -0.38
C LYS A 27 5.72 -24.80 -0.09
N GLU A 28 5.64 -25.96 0.57
CA GLU A 28 6.80 -26.80 0.92
C GLU A 28 7.41 -27.53 -0.28
N LYS A 29 6.66 -27.64 -1.39
CA LYS A 29 7.07 -28.41 -2.57
C LYS A 29 7.49 -27.51 -3.72
N THR A 30 6.75 -26.43 -3.96
CA THR A 30 6.96 -25.57 -5.13
C THR A 30 6.27 -24.22 -4.97
N ASP A 31 6.68 -23.22 -5.76
CA ASP A 31 5.92 -21.99 -5.95
C ASP A 31 5.04 -22.08 -7.20
N ILE A 32 3.88 -21.43 -7.17
CA ILE A 32 2.95 -21.36 -8.30
C ILE A 32 2.66 -19.92 -8.71
N GLU A 33 2.27 -19.75 -9.97
CA GLU A 33 1.79 -18.48 -10.47
C GLU A 33 0.32 -18.27 -10.13
N ILE A 34 0.00 -17.11 -9.57
CA ILE A 34 -1.38 -16.67 -9.38
C ILE A 34 -1.88 -16.10 -10.71
N ASN A 35 -2.48 -16.96 -11.52
CA ASN A 35 -3.04 -16.62 -12.82
C ASN A 35 -4.32 -17.41 -13.08
N GLU A 36 -5.48 -16.73 -13.11
CA GLU A 36 -6.79 -17.39 -13.27
C GLU A 36 -6.87 -18.26 -14.54
N LYS A 37 -6.18 -17.87 -15.62
CA LYS A 37 -6.16 -18.63 -16.88
C LYS A 37 -5.48 -20.00 -16.73
N LYS A 38 -4.66 -20.17 -15.69
CA LYS A 38 -3.96 -21.43 -15.36
C LYS A 38 -4.65 -22.21 -14.23
N LEU A 39 -5.80 -21.76 -13.72
CA LEU A 39 -6.47 -22.38 -12.57
C LEU A 39 -6.69 -23.88 -12.76
N LEU A 40 -7.40 -24.27 -13.82
CA LEU A 40 -7.71 -25.68 -14.09
C LEU A 40 -6.44 -26.51 -14.29
N LEU A 41 -5.46 -25.97 -15.03
CA LEU A 41 -4.17 -26.64 -15.26
C LEU A 41 -3.40 -26.90 -13.95
N LEU A 42 -3.40 -25.92 -13.02
CA LEU A 42 -2.73 -26.07 -11.74
C LEU A 42 -3.45 -27.07 -10.84
N PHE A 43 -4.79 -27.04 -10.81
CA PHE A 43 -5.56 -28.01 -10.03
C PHE A 43 -5.39 -29.44 -10.59
N GLU A 44 -5.44 -29.63 -11.90
CA GLU A 44 -5.16 -30.92 -12.55
C GLU A 44 -3.79 -31.47 -12.13
N LYS A 45 -2.75 -30.64 -12.26
CA LYS A 45 -1.38 -31.00 -11.90
C LYS A 45 -1.22 -31.41 -10.43
N HIS A 46 -1.92 -30.74 -9.50
CA HIS A 46 -1.68 -30.89 -8.06
C HIS A 46 -2.65 -31.87 -7.37
N PHE A 47 -3.83 -32.12 -7.95
CA PHE A 47 -4.87 -32.99 -7.39
C PHE A 47 -5.18 -34.23 -8.22
N PHE A 48 -4.90 -34.25 -9.53
CA PHE A 48 -5.36 -35.29 -10.47
C PHE A 48 -4.25 -35.84 -11.38
N GLY A 49 -2.98 -35.74 -10.97
CA GLY A 49 -1.86 -36.38 -11.66
C GLY A 49 -1.90 -37.91 -11.57
N ASP A 50 -0.75 -38.58 -11.58
CA ASP A 50 -0.66 -40.05 -11.48
C ASP A 50 -0.94 -40.56 -10.04
N ILE A 51 -2.17 -40.37 -9.56
CA ILE A 51 -2.66 -40.85 -8.25
C ILE A 51 -4.05 -41.47 -8.39
N ASP A 52 -4.42 -42.35 -7.47
CA ASP A 52 -5.75 -42.95 -7.45
C ASP A 52 -6.82 -41.97 -6.88
N ASP A 53 -8.09 -42.35 -7.09
CA ASP A 53 -9.25 -41.54 -6.68
C ASP A 53 -9.33 -41.34 -5.15
N GLU A 54 -8.84 -42.28 -4.36
CA GLU A 54 -8.87 -42.19 -2.89
C GLU A 54 -7.88 -41.15 -2.39
N MET A 55 -6.64 -41.19 -2.89
CA MET A 55 -5.62 -40.18 -2.62
C MET A 55 -6.03 -38.80 -3.14
N ALA A 56 -6.70 -38.74 -4.29
CA ALA A 56 -7.22 -37.48 -4.83
C ALA A 56 -8.29 -36.89 -3.91
N ALA A 57 -9.24 -37.71 -3.45
CA ALA A 57 -10.29 -37.29 -2.52
C ALA A 57 -9.71 -36.77 -1.20
N GLU A 58 -8.69 -37.42 -0.64
CA GLU A 58 -8.01 -36.96 0.58
C GLU A 58 -7.39 -35.57 0.40
N LYS A 59 -6.58 -35.37 -0.65
CA LYS A 59 -5.95 -34.08 -0.96
C LYS A 59 -6.98 -32.97 -1.18
N ILE A 60 -8.08 -33.26 -1.86
CA ILE A 60 -9.16 -32.31 -2.10
C ILE A 60 -9.80 -31.90 -0.77
N MET A 61 -10.05 -32.85 0.14
CA MET A 61 -10.60 -32.56 1.46
C MET A 61 -9.65 -31.73 2.33
N GLU A 62 -8.35 -32.01 2.30
CA GLU A 62 -7.34 -31.19 2.96
C GLU A 62 -7.33 -29.75 2.42
N PHE A 63 -7.35 -29.61 1.09
CA PHE A 63 -7.41 -28.30 0.45
C PHE A 63 -8.69 -27.53 0.83
N PHE A 64 -9.86 -28.17 0.86
CA PHE A 64 -11.10 -27.49 1.27
C PHE A 64 -11.07 -27.02 2.73
N ARG A 65 -10.49 -27.82 3.63
CA ARG A 65 -10.29 -27.40 5.03
C ARG A 65 -9.37 -26.19 5.12
N LEU A 66 -8.27 -26.18 4.35
CA LEU A 66 -7.37 -25.02 4.26
C LEU A 66 -8.08 -23.79 3.66
N LEU A 67 -8.81 -23.96 2.56
CA LEU A 67 -9.58 -22.91 1.90
C LEU A 67 -10.57 -22.25 2.85
N TRP A 68 -11.25 -23.04 3.68
CA TRP A 68 -12.18 -22.52 4.68
C TRP A 68 -11.48 -21.58 5.67
N LYS A 69 -10.33 -22.00 6.21
CA LYS A 69 -9.53 -21.17 7.12
C LYS A 69 -9.01 -19.91 6.41
N VAL A 70 -8.45 -20.07 5.22
CA VAL A 70 -7.96 -18.94 4.40
C VAL A 70 -9.09 -17.95 4.14
N ARG A 71 -10.28 -18.42 3.77
CA ARG A 71 -11.44 -17.57 3.52
C ARG A 71 -11.86 -16.80 4.78
N TRP A 72 -11.87 -17.46 5.93
CA TRP A 72 -12.19 -16.81 7.20
C TRP A 72 -11.20 -15.67 7.52
N TYR A 73 -9.90 -15.93 7.40
CA TYR A 73 -8.87 -14.92 7.61
C TYR A 73 -8.93 -13.79 6.58
N PHE A 74 -9.21 -14.13 5.32
CA PHE A 74 -9.42 -13.17 4.25
C PHE A 74 -10.57 -12.21 4.58
N ASP A 75 -11.75 -12.76 4.88
CA ASP A 75 -12.94 -11.97 5.19
C ASP A 75 -12.77 -11.14 6.47
N LYS A 76 -11.95 -11.60 7.43
CA LYS A 76 -11.76 -10.90 8.71
C LYS A 76 -10.71 -9.80 8.69
N TYR A 77 -9.60 -9.98 7.96
CA TYR A 77 -8.43 -9.09 8.08
C TYR A 77 -8.04 -8.38 6.79
N ILE A 78 -8.45 -8.88 5.62
CA ILE A 78 -8.03 -8.29 4.35
C ILE A 78 -8.93 -7.11 4.00
N ILE A 79 -8.37 -6.05 3.43
CA ILE A 79 -9.13 -4.88 2.99
C ILE A 79 -10.15 -5.24 1.90
N LYS A 80 -11.25 -4.49 1.90
CA LYS A 80 -12.31 -4.48 0.90
C LYS A 80 -12.38 -3.07 0.33
N LYS A 81 -12.99 -2.95 -0.85
CA LYS A 81 -13.10 -1.70 -1.58
C LYS A 81 -14.56 -1.29 -1.68
N ARG A 82 -14.84 -0.03 -1.36
CA ARG A 82 -16.14 0.61 -1.59
C ARG A 82 -15.96 1.79 -2.51
N ARG A 83 -16.79 1.89 -3.54
CA ARG A 83 -16.76 3.02 -4.46
C ARG A 83 -17.46 4.21 -3.83
N SER A 84 -16.77 5.33 -3.67
CA SER A 84 -17.38 6.62 -3.36
C SER A 84 -17.43 7.50 -4.61
N TYR A 85 -18.20 8.60 -4.55
CA TYR A 85 -18.28 9.58 -5.64
C TYR A 85 -16.93 10.20 -6.00
N LYS A 86 -16.00 10.33 -5.04
CA LYS A 86 -14.70 10.98 -5.25
C LYS A 86 -13.56 10.01 -5.49
N GLU A 87 -13.54 8.89 -4.77
CA GLU A 87 -12.43 7.93 -4.77
C GLU A 87 -12.87 6.58 -4.20
N ASP A 88 -12.07 5.56 -4.46
CA ASP A 88 -12.26 4.26 -3.83
C ASP A 88 -11.74 4.27 -2.39
N ILE A 89 -12.51 3.66 -1.49
CA ILE A 89 -12.20 3.60 -0.06
C ILE A 89 -11.85 2.15 0.29
N HIS A 90 -10.67 1.95 0.87
CA HIS A 90 -10.30 0.67 1.47
C HIS A 90 -10.67 0.61 2.94
N PHE A 91 -11.22 -0.52 3.37
CA PHE A 91 -11.63 -0.75 4.75
C PHE A 91 -11.60 -2.23 5.11
N ILE A 92 -11.49 -2.53 6.41
CA ILE A 92 -11.67 -3.89 6.92
C ILE A 92 -13.07 -3.99 7.51
N GLU A 93 -13.87 -4.88 6.94
CA GLU A 93 -15.21 -5.17 7.43
C GLU A 93 -15.18 -6.10 8.65
N ASN A 94 -15.80 -5.66 9.74
CA ASN A 94 -16.05 -6.46 10.93
C ASN A 94 -17.44 -7.08 10.85
N ALA A 95 -17.49 -8.35 10.46
CA ALA A 95 -18.70 -9.16 10.56
C ALA A 95 -18.82 -9.73 11.98
N ARG A 96 -19.98 -9.52 12.62
CA ARG A 96 -20.32 -10.08 13.94
C ARG A 96 -21.69 -10.72 13.87
N ILE A 97 -21.83 -11.89 14.48
CA ILE A 97 -23.15 -12.50 14.69
C ILE A 97 -23.74 -11.87 15.93
N LYS A 98 -24.88 -11.19 15.77
CA LYS A 98 -25.70 -10.67 16.86
C LYS A 98 -27.12 -11.19 16.66
N ASP A 99 -27.65 -11.88 17.66
CA ASP A 99 -29.01 -12.44 17.64
C ASP A 99 -29.31 -13.33 16.41
N GLY A 100 -28.33 -14.15 16.00
CA GLY A 100 -28.44 -15.04 14.83
C GLY A 100 -28.34 -14.33 13.47
N GLN A 101 -28.19 -13.01 13.45
CA GLN A 101 -28.00 -12.21 12.23
C GLN A 101 -26.54 -11.75 12.10
N ILE A 102 -26.03 -11.72 10.87
CA ILE A 102 -24.71 -11.18 10.57
C ILE A 102 -24.85 -9.67 10.45
N THR A 103 -24.28 -8.96 11.41
CA THR A 103 -24.09 -7.51 11.38
C THR A 103 -22.70 -7.18 10.86
N ARG A 104 -22.59 -6.18 9.99
CA ARG A 104 -21.33 -5.75 9.38
C ARG A 104 -21.07 -4.30 9.78
N THR A 105 -19.86 -4.01 10.25
CA THR A 105 -19.43 -2.66 10.63
C THR A 105 -18.07 -2.39 10.02
N ASP A 106 -17.82 -1.16 9.59
CA ASP A 106 -16.51 -0.77 9.08
C ASP A 106 -15.59 -0.50 10.26
N LYS A 107 -14.40 -1.12 10.27
CA LYS A 107 -13.32 -0.67 11.15
C LYS A 107 -12.76 0.64 10.59
N GLU A 108 -12.51 1.63 11.45
CA GLU A 108 -11.95 2.91 10.98
C GLU A 108 -10.66 2.71 10.18
N ASN A 109 -10.61 3.31 8.98
CA ASN A 109 -9.61 3.06 7.93
C ASN A 109 -8.24 3.72 8.16
N THR A 110 -7.92 4.03 9.40
CA THR A 110 -6.74 4.84 9.75
C THR A 110 -5.83 4.14 10.75
N ASP A 111 -5.87 2.81 10.76
CA ASP A 111 -4.82 2.00 11.38
C ASP A 111 -3.70 1.64 10.37
N GLY A 112 -2.51 1.38 10.90
CA GLY A 112 -1.32 1.15 10.06
C GLY A 112 -1.46 -0.11 9.21
N PHE A 113 -2.15 -1.14 9.71
CA PHE A 113 -2.41 -2.37 8.99
C PHE A 113 -3.24 -2.15 7.72
N THR A 114 -4.32 -1.35 7.81
CA THR A 114 -5.18 -1.00 6.67
C THR A 114 -4.44 -0.14 5.64
N LEU A 115 -3.62 0.81 6.11
CA LEU A 115 -2.81 1.65 5.23
C LEU A 115 -1.75 0.83 4.48
N LEU A 116 -1.04 -0.09 5.15
CA LEU A 116 -0.06 -0.97 4.50
C LEU A 116 -0.68 -1.85 3.41
N GLN A 117 -1.84 -2.44 3.69
CA GLN A 117 -2.57 -3.21 2.68
C GLN A 117 -2.96 -2.34 1.48
N SER A 118 -3.34 -1.08 1.72
CA SER A 118 -3.66 -0.13 0.65
C SER A 118 -2.43 0.24 -0.20
N ILE A 119 -1.25 0.41 0.43
CA ILE A 119 0.01 0.59 -0.28
C ILE A 119 0.28 -0.60 -1.19
N LEU A 120 0.25 -1.81 -0.64
CA LEU A 120 0.51 -3.05 -1.39
C LEU A 120 -0.51 -3.30 -2.50
N TYR A 121 -1.75 -2.84 -2.32
CA TYR A 121 -2.77 -2.87 -3.36
C TYR A 121 -2.45 -1.90 -4.51
N HIS A 122 -2.07 -0.65 -4.20
CA HIS A 122 -1.85 0.39 -5.21
C HIS A 122 -0.45 0.39 -5.84
N SER A 123 0.56 -0.15 -5.15
CA SER A 123 1.95 -0.16 -5.62
C SER A 123 2.25 -1.29 -6.59
N GLN A 124 1.37 -2.27 -6.73
CA GLN A 124 1.56 -3.43 -7.60
C GLN A 124 0.86 -3.21 -8.95
N GLY A 125 1.65 -3.22 -10.03
CA GLY A 125 1.11 -3.12 -11.40
C GLY A 125 0.34 -4.37 -11.85
N ALA A 126 0.44 -5.49 -11.12
CA ALA A 126 -0.27 -6.73 -11.39
C ALA A 126 -1.41 -6.92 -10.37
N ALA A 127 -2.62 -7.22 -10.87
CA ALA A 127 -3.80 -7.58 -10.07
C ALA A 127 -3.64 -8.91 -9.26
N THR A 128 -2.43 -9.48 -9.24
CA THR A 128 -2.14 -10.77 -8.62
C THR A 128 -2.00 -10.73 -7.12
N HIS A 129 -1.70 -9.55 -6.55
CA HIS A 129 -1.63 -9.33 -5.10
C HIS A 129 -0.86 -10.42 -4.33
N TYR A 130 0.34 -10.79 -4.81
CA TYR A 130 1.15 -11.89 -4.23
C TYR A 130 1.46 -11.74 -2.74
N TRP A 131 1.38 -10.52 -2.21
CA TRP A 131 1.53 -10.20 -0.79
C TRP A 131 0.44 -10.83 0.10
N LEU A 132 -0.72 -11.20 -0.47
CA LEU A 132 -1.79 -11.86 0.26
C LEU A 132 -1.40 -13.25 0.76
N THR A 133 -0.70 -14.05 -0.07
CA THR A 133 -0.31 -15.42 0.30
C THR A 133 0.54 -15.47 1.58
N PRO A 134 1.68 -14.76 1.71
CA PRO A 134 2.47 -14.79 2.94
C PRO A 134 1.69 -14.24 4.14
N LEU A 135 0.83 -13.24 3.96
CA LEU A 135 0.02 -12.69 5.06
C LEU A 135 -1.02 -13.71 5.57
N LEU A 136 -1.76 -14.34 4.65
CA LEU A 136 -2.75 -15.36 4.98
C LEU A 136 -2.08 -16.59 5.60
N ASN A 137 -0.91 -16.98 5.09
CA ASN A 137 -0.12 -18.06 5.69
C ASN A 137 0.29 -17.73 7.13
N LYS A 138 0.79 -16.51 7.38
CA LYS A 138 1.15 -16.07 8.74
C LYS A 138 -0.04 -16.13 9.68
N MET A 139 -1.23 -15.74 9.22
CA MET A 139 -2.46 -15.83 10.00
C MET A 139 -2.83 -17.26 10.37
N LEU A 140 -2.68 -18.21 9.44
CA LEU A 140 -2.91 -19.64 9.69
C LEU A 140 -1.95 -20.21 10.73
N GLU A 141 -0.67 -19.83 10.69
CA GLU A 141 0.34 -20.26 11.66
C GLU A 141 0.07 -19.73 13.08
N CYS A 142 -0.64 -18.60 13.19
CA CYS A 142 -0.98 -17.97 14.48
C CYS A 142 -2.32 -18.47 15.07
N ASP A 143 -3.11 -19.22 14.29
CA ASP A 143 -4.40 -19.82 14.69
C ASP A 143 -4.23 -20.76 15.90
N ASP A 144 -3.07 -21.41 16.00
CA ASP A 144 -2.74 -22.45 17.00
C ASP A 144 -2.29 -21.93 18.38
N GLY A 145 -2.64 -20.68 18.74
CA GLY A 145 -2.52 -20.19 20.12
C GLY A 145 -1.81 -18.86 20.32
N ASN A 146 -1.22 -18.29 19.26
CA ASN A 146 -0.58 -16.97 19.27
C ASN A 146 -1.47 -15.91 18.57
N ARG A 147 -2.69 -15.75 19.08
CA ARG A 147 -3.60 -14.68 18.60
C ARG A 147 -2.91 -13.33 18.74
N ASP A 148 -3.09 -12.45 17.78
CA ASP A 148 -2.61 -11.06 17.80
C ASP A 148 -3.23 -10.27 18.96
N LYS A 149 -2.68 -10.44 20.17
CA LYS A 149 -3.22 -9.88 21.42
C LYS A 149 -3.17 -8.35 21.43
N ASP A 150 -2.12 -7.79 20.82
CA ASP A 150 -1.85 -6.34 20.80
C ASP A 150 -2.35 -5.67 19.50
N GLY A 151 -2.91 -6.44 18.57
CA GLY A 151 -3.43 -5.93 17.29
C GLY A 151 -2.35 -5.43 16.33
N LYS A 152 -1.09 -5.83 16.52
CA LYS A 152 0.10 -5.32 15.81
C LYS A 152 0.91 -6.40 15.12
N LEU A 153 0.66 -7.69 15.37
CA LEU A 153 1.41 -8.78 14.78
C LEU A 153 1.38 -8.73 13.25
N TYR A 154 0.18 -8.61 12.66
CA TYR A 154 0.02 -8.61 11.21
C TYR A 154 0.48 -7.29 10.57
N GLU A 155 0.36 -6.16 11.29
CA GLU A 155 0.93 -4.88 10.86
C GLU A 155 2.45 -4.97 10.76
N ASN A 156 3.11 -5.48 11.79
CA ASN A 156 4.57 -5.64 11.81
C ASN A 156 5.06 -6.65 10.77
N TYR A 157 4.32 -7.75 10.57
CA TYR A 157 4.60 -8.69 9.50
C TYR A 157 4.54 -8.03 8.12
N LEU A 158 3.49 -7.24 7.84
CA LEU A 158 3.38 -6.51 6.59
C LEU A 158 4.49 -5.47 6.40
N ARG A 159 4.94 -4.80 7.48
CA ARG A 159 6.07 -3.85 7.41
C ARG A 159 7.36 -4.51 6.93
N LYS A 160 7.63 -5.73 7.40
CA LYS A 160 8.80 -6.51 6.97
C LYS A 160 8.63 -7.01 5.54
N LEU A 161 7.46 -7.57 5.25
CA LEU A 161 7.14 -8.09 3.92
C LEU A 161 7.22 -6.99 2.85
N ASP A 162 6.66 -5.80 3.11
CA ASP A 162 6.66 -4.71 2.13
C ASP A 162 8.07 -4.19 1.86
N ASN A 163 8.90 -4.03 2.90
CA ASN A 163 10.30 -3.65 2.76
C ASN A 163 11.07 -4.67 1.91
N TYR A 164 10.97 -5.96 2.25
CA TYR A 164 11.72 -7.01 1.56
C TYR A 164 11.23 -7.19 0.12
N CYS A 165 9.92 -7.21 -0.12
CA CYS A 165 9.37 -7.50 -1.44
C CYS A 165 9.37 -6.30 -2.39
N HIS A 166 9.28 -5.06 -1.90
CA HIS A 166 9.13 -3.88 -2.75
C HIS A 166 10.20 -2.81 -2.55
N GLY A 167 10.78 -2.72 -1.35
CA GLY A 167 11.88 -1.80 -1.06
C GLY A 167 13.19 -2.21 -1.72
N HIS A 168 13.47 -3.50 -1.88
CA HIS A 168 14.74 -3.97 -2.42
C HIS A 168 14.93 -3.58 -3.90
N VAL A 169 15.60 -2.44 -4.14
CA VAL A 169 15.69 -1.77 -5.46
C VAL A 169 16.59 -2.49 -6.47
N LYS A 170 17.70 -3.07 -6.01
CA LYS A 170 18.74 -3.73 -6.83
C LYS A 170 18.63 -5.27 -6.87
N SER A 171 17.59 -5.85 -6.28
CA SER A 171 17.42 -7.31 -6.28
C SER A 171 17.09 -7.84 -7.68
N GLU A 172 17.82 -8.87 -8.12
CA GLU A 172 17.51 -9.61 -9.35
C GLU A 172 16.33 -10.57 -9.18
N VAL A 173 15.99 -10.94 -7.94
CA VAL A 173 14.85 -11.79 -7.63
C VAL A 173 13.56 -11.03 -7.94
N LEU A 174 12.53 -11.70 -8.46
CA LEU A 174 11.27 -11.01 -8.73
C LEU A 174 10.49 -10.76 -7.43
N PRO A 175 9.70 -9.67 -7.32
CA PRO A 175 8.84 -9.43 -6.15
C PRO A 175 7.96 -10.63 -5.79
N LYS A 176 7.45 -11.35 -6.81
CA LYS A 176 6.70 -12.61 -6.63
C LYS A 176 7.53 -13.64 -5.85
N GLU A 177 8.74 -13.93 -6.31
CA GLU A 177 9.61 -14.96 -5.74
C GLU A 177 10.03 -14.57 -4.32
N ARG A 178 10.29 -13.28 -4.07
CA ARG A 178 10.53 -12.77 -2.72
C ARG A 178 9.37 -13.04 -1.77
N THR A 179 8.11 -12.94 -2.21
CA THR A 179 6.97 -13.30 -1.33
C THR A 179 6.93 -14.79 -0.99
N TRP A 180 7.44 -15.67 -1.86
CA TRP A 180 7.54 -17.10 -1.59
C TRP A 180 8.67 -17.37 -0.59
N ILE A 181 9.87 -16.82 -0.84
CA ILE A 181 11.03 -16.91 0.07
C ILE A 181 10.66 -16.41 1.46
N PHE A 182 10.02 -15.24 1.56
CA PHE A 182 9.59 -14.67 2.83
C PHE A 182 8.59 -15.58 3.58
N MET A 183 7.76 -16.31 2.85
CA MET A 183 6.78 -17.23 3.43
C MET A 183 7.40 -18.56 3.90
N THR A 184 8.38 -19.10 3.16
CA THR A 184 8.91 -20.47 3.38
C THR A 184 10.23 -20.50 4.12
N GLN A 185 11.05 -19.45 3.99
CA GLN A 185 12.37 -19.35 4.64
C GLN A 185 12.35 -18.43 5.86
N GLY A 186 11.25 -17.72 6.09
CA GLY A 186 11.03 -16.86 7.26
C GLY A 186 10.97 -15.38 6.94
N GLU A 187 10.67 -14.58 7.96
CA GLU A 187 10.55 -13.11 7.88
C GLU A 187 11.91 -12.45 7.62
N MET A 188 12.33 -12.45 6.36
CA MET A 188 13.56 -11.81 5.90
C MET A 188 13.54 -10.31 6.21
N LEU A 189 14.69 -9.77 6.58
CA LEU A 189 14.91 -8.33 6.72
C LEU A 189 15.90 -7.88 5.66
N LEU A 190 15.83 -6.60 5.30
CA LEU A 190 16.89 -5.99 4.52
C LEU A 190 18.14 -5.88 5.39
N ASP A 191 19.30 -6.26 4.86
CA ASP A 191 20.58 -5.99 5.51
C ASP A 191 20.99 -4.51 5.36
N ASP A 192 22.05 -4.08 6.06
CA ASP A 192 22.49 -2.69 6.07
C ASP A 192 22.83 -2.17 4.66
N LYS A 193 23.39 -3.04 3.80
CA LYS A 193 23.75 -2.68 2.43
C LYS A 193 22.51 -2.55 1.56
N GLU A 194 21.54 -3.44 1.71
CA GLU A 194 20.26 -3.37 1.00
C GLU A 194 19.47 -2.12 1.42
N VAL A 195 19.53 -1.73 2.69
CA VAL A 195 18.97 -0.46 3.18
C VAL A 195 19.71 0.73 2.56
N GLU A 196 21.03 0.73 2.55
CA GLU A 196 21.84 1.78 1.90
C GLU A 196 21.49 1.90 0.41
N ASP A 197 21.34 0.77 -0.29
CA ASP A 197 20.91 0.75 -1.68
C ASP A 197 19.53 1.42 -1.86
N CYS A 198 18.58 1.15 -0.97
CA CYS A 198 17.27 1.80 -0.99
C CYS A 198 17.36 3.32 -0.80
N LEU A 199 18.20 3.77 0.13
CA LEU A 199 18.39 5.21 0.40
C LEU A 199 19.09 5.89 -0.78
N SER A 200 20.14 5.27 -1.31
CA SER A 200 20.87 5.77 -2.48
C SER A 200 19.96 5.94 -3.71
N TYR A 201 18.96 5.06 -3.87
CA TYR A 201 17.98 5.17 -4.94
C TYR A 201 17.10 6.43 -4.80
N LEU A 202 16.80 6.86 -3.57
CA LEU A 202 16.02 8.08 -3.30
C LEU A 202 16.85 9.36 -3.51
N ASP A 203 18.18 9.26 -3.45
CA ASP A 203 19.12 10.35 -3.75
C ASP A 203 19.28 10.59 -5.26
N GLU A 204 18.90 9.64 -6.11
CA GLU A 204 18.98 9.75 -7.57
C GLU A 204 18.03 10.81 -8.16
N ALA A 205 18.37 11.33 -9.34
CA ALA A 205 17.54 12.27 -10.10
C ALA A 205 16.64 11.54 -11.12
N ASN A 206 15.80 10.60 -10.63
CA ASN A 206 14.98 9.74 -11.49
C ASN A 206 13.71 10.41 -12.06
N GLY A 207 13.33 11.58 -11.59
CA GLY A 207 12.18 12.30 -12.11
C GLY A 207 10.89 11.48 -12.07
N THR A 208 10.12 11.50 -13.16
CA THR A 208 8.88 10.71 -13.27
C THR A 208 9.12 9.20 -13.45
N ALA A 209 10.38 8.74 -13.53
CA ALA A 209 10.73 7.32 -13.57
C ALA A 209 10.83 6.68 -12.16
N PHE A 210 10.73 7.47 -11.08
CA PHE A 210 10.68 6.93 -9.73
C PHE A 210 9.55 5.90 -9.55
N ARG A 211 9.86 4.77 -8.88
CA ARG A 211 8.84 3.75 -8.60
C ARG A 211 7.77 4.32 -7.67
N HIS A 212 6.50 4.23 -8.06
CA HIS A 212 5.36 4.71 -7.26
C HIS A 212 5.33 4.19 -5.82
N TYR A 213 5.85 2.97 -5.59
CA TYR A 213 5.99 2.37 -4.26
C TYR A 213 6.64 3.33 -3.26
N TRP A 214 7.71 4.04 -3.64
CA TRP A 214 8.45 4.89 -2.71
C TRP A 214 7.67 6.12 -2.25
N PHE A 215 6.80 6.67 -3.09
CA PHE A 215 5.89 7.72 -2.67
C PHE A 215 4.86 7.21 -1.67
N TYR A 216 4.24 6.06 -1.94
CA TYR A 216 3.32 5.44 -0.97
C TYR A 216 4.02 5.05 0.34
N LYS A 217 5.26 4.56 0.25
CA LYS A 217 6.08 4.23 1.41
C LYS A 217 6.40 5.46 2.25
N ALA A 218 6.78 6.56 1.61
CA ALA A 218 7.03 7.84 2.28
C ALA A 218 5.78 8.34 3.02
N GLU A 219 4.61 8.32 2.38
CA GLU A 219 3.34 8.67 3.03
C GLU A 219 3.09 7.84 4.31
N PHE A 220 3.33 6.53 4.26
CA PHE A 220 3.16 5.65 5.42
C PHE A 220 4.20 5.88 6.52
N VAL A 221 5.48 6.04 6.16
CA VAL A 221 6.55 6.29 7.13
C VAL A 221 6.31 7.63 7.84
N LEU A 222 5.95 8.68 7.10
CA LEU A 222 5.58 9.97 7.66
C LEU A 222 4.34 9.85 8.55
N TRP A 223 3.28 9.19 8.08
CA TRP A 223 2.09 8.94 8.89
C TRP A 223 2.42 8.23 10.20
N TYR A 224 3.20 7.15 10.14
CA TYR A 224 3.58 6.32 11.28
C TYR A 224 4.41 7.11 12.28
N TYR A 225 5.42 7.83 11.79
CA TYR A 225 6.29 8.67 12.60
C TYR A 225 5.50 9.79 13.29
N ILE A 226 4.74 10.59 12.53
CA ILE A 226 4.00 11.74 13.07
C ILE A 226 2.92 11.31 14.07
N LYS A 227 2.23 10.19 13.81
CA LYS A 227 1.21 9.67 14.73
C LYS A 227 1.80 9.25 16.08
N SER A 228 3.08 8.87 16.12
CA SER A 228 3.79 8.53 17.36
C SER A 228 4.26 9.74 18.17
N GLN A 229 4.23 10.95 17.60
CA GLN A 229 4.65 12.17 18.28
C GLN A 229 3.52 12.75 19.15
N ASP A 230 3.86 13.46 20.23
CA ASP A 230 2.87 14.09 21.12
C ASP A 230 2.14 15.27 20.48
N LYS A 231 2.86 16.12 19.73
CA LYS A 231 2.28 17.22 18.99
C LYS A 231 3.18 17.56 17.79
N LEU A 232 2.61 17.52 16.59
CA LEU A 232 3.22 18.10 15.40
C LEU A 232 2.20 19.00 14.73
N ASN A 233 2.54 20.29 14.69
CA ASN A 233 1.75 21.32 14.04
C ASN A 233 2.55 21.87 12.86
N LEU A 234 1.89 22.09 11.74
CA LEU A 234 2.47 22.85 10.63
C LEU A 234 1.96 24.28 10.68
N LYS A 235 2.65 25.18 9.97
CA LYS A 235 2.22 26.58 9.81
C LYS A 235 1.73 26.87 8.40
N TRP A 236 0.59 27.55 8.31
CA TRP A 236 0.05 28.08 7.07
C TRP A 236 -0.70 29.39 7.33
N ASN A 237 -0.40 30.46 6.58
CA ASN A 237 -1.04 31.78 6.74
C ASN A 237 -1.10 32.26 8.19
N ASN A 238 0.02 32.13 8.93
CA ASN A 238 0.15 32.46 10.36
C ASN A 238 -0.80 31.68 11.30
N LYS A 239 -1.40 30.58 10.82
CA LYS A 239 -2.23 29.67 11.61
C LYS A 239 -1.47 28.37 11.83
N GLU A 240 -1.58 27.84 13.04
CA GLU A 240 -1.16 26.47 13.33
C GLU A 240 -2.20 25.49 12.79
N ILE A 241 -1.72 24.47 12.09
CA ILE A 241 -2.51 23.35 11.59
C ILE A 241 -2.11 22.12 12.41
N GLU A 242 -3.04 21.62 13.21
CA GLU A 242 -2.84 20.37 13.94
C GLU A 242 -2.95 19.17 12.98
N LEU A 243 -1.88 18.39 12.86
CA LEU A 243 -1.87 17.27 11.92
C LEU A 243 -2.67 16.06 12.40
N LYS A 244 -2.72 15.80 13.72
CA LYS A 244 -3.34 14.58 14.26
C LYS A 244 -4.80 14.36 13.79
N PRO A 245 -5.70 15.35 13.83
CA PRO A 245 -7.06 15.21 13.32
C PRO A 245 -7.11 14.86 11.82
N LEU A 246 -6.21 15.43 11.02
CA LEU A 246 -6.13 15.17 9.58
C LEU A 246 -5.58 13.77 9.31
N LEU A 247 -4.58 13.31 10.07
CA LEU A 247 -4.00 11.98 9.98
C LEU A 247 -4.97 10.87 10.41
N ASN A 248 -5.88 11.15 11.33
CA ASN A 248 -6.96 10.24 11.72
C ASN A 248 -8.02 10.03 10.63
N LYS A 249 -7.99 10.84 9.57
CA LYS A 249 -8.82 10.69 8.37
C LYS A 249 -8.00 10.31 7.13
N PHE A 250 -6.66 10.24 7.24
CA PHE A 250 -5.76 9.98 6.12
C PHE A 250 -6.03 8.62 5.47
N ARG A 251 -5.92 8.57 4.15
CA ARG A 251 -6.11 7.35 3.36
C ARG A 251 -5.09 7.29 2.25
N ILE A 252 -4.57 6.09 2.02
CA ILE A 252 -3.85 5.79 0.79
C ILE A 252 -4.89 5.54 -0.30
N THR A 253 -4.80 6.29 -1.40
CA THR A 253 -5.71 6.21 -2.53
C THR A 253 -4.96 5.99 -3.83
N SER A 254 -5.68 5.53 -4.87
CA SER A 254 -5.10 5.26 -6.19
C SER A 254 -4.55 6.53 -6.83
N ARG A 255 -3.23 6.57 -6.99
CA ARG A 255 -2.47 7.63 -7.65
C ARG A 255 -1.42 7.02 -8.56
N ASN A 256 -1.29 7.60 -9.74
CA ASN A 256 -0.49 7.06 -10.82
C ASN A 256 0.21 8.16 -11.62
N SER A 257 0.22 9.40 -11.11
CA SER A 257 0.88 10.51 -11.74
C SER A 257 1.87 11.13 -10.76
N ILE A 258 3.14 11.14 -11.13
CA ILE A 258 4.17 11.91 -10.45
C ILE A 258 4.08 13.35 -10.96
N GLU A 259 4.11 14.30 -10.04
CA GLU A 259 4.07 15.73 -10.31
C GLU A 259 5.27 16.43 -9.69
N HIS A 260 5.86 17.37 -10.43
CA HIS A 260 6.90 18.24 -9.93
C HIS A 260 6.30 19.40 -9.14
N ILE A 261 6.78 19.62 -7.92
CA ILE A 261 6.37 20.74 -7.08
C ILE A 261 6.80 22.05 -7.73
N SER A 262 8.09 22.20 -8.03
CA SER A 262 8.60 23.22 -8.94
C SER A 262 8.47 22.73 -10.39
N PRO A 263 7.65 23.38 -11.25
CA PRO A 263 7.38 22.92 -12.61
C PRO A 263 8.61 22.69 -13.49
N GLN A 264 8.52 21.77 -14.46
CA GLN A 264 9.57 21.55 -15.47
C GLN A 264 9.84 22.78 -16.34
N HIS A 265 8.81 23.55 -16.66
CA HIS A 265 8.92 24.79 -17.44
C HIS A 265 8.26 25.95 -16.66
N PRO A 266 8.94 26.51 -15.64
CA PRO A 266 8.41 27.62 -14.86
C PRO A 266 8.40 28.91 -15.70
N GLU A 267 7.54 29.86 -15.33
CA GLU A 267 7.53 31.18 -15.96
C GLU A 267 8.86 31.93 -15.67
N GLU A 268 9.31 32.77 -16.60
CA GLU A 268 10.64 33.43 -16.51
C GLU A 268 10.81 34.26 -15.24
N ASN A 269 9.74 34.90 -14.78
CA ASN A 269 9.68 35.79 -13.62
C ASN A 269 9.42 35.08 -12.28
N GLU A 270 9.33 33.75 -12.25
CA GLU A 270 9.14 33.01 -11.00
C GLU A 270 10.44 32.92 -10.20
N SER A 271 10.46 33.50 -9.00
CA SER A 271 11.58 33.43 -8.07
C SER A 271 11.55 32.20 -7.16
N ASN A 272 10.37 31.59 -6.99
CA ASN A 272 10.12 30.49 -6.08
C ASN A 272 10.20 29.13 -6.79
N LYS A 273 11.40 28.79 -7.27
CA LYS A 273 11.63 27.61 -8.12
C LYS A 273 12.94 26.90 -7.81
N VAL A 274 12.95 25.61 -8.12
CA VAL A 274 14.16 24.78 -8.21
C VAL A 274 14.77 24.98 -9.60
N THR A 275 16.00 25.45 -9.64
CA THR A 275 16.73 25.77 -10.88
C THR A 275 17.78 24.73 -11.25
N ASP A 276 18.29 23.99 -10.27
CA ASP A 276 19.25 22.92 -10.51
C ASP A 276 18.55 21.72 -11.19
N PRO A 277 19.01 21.26 -12.37
CA PRO A 277 18.36 20.16 -13.08
C PRO A 277 18.31 18.83 -12.31
N GLU A 278 19.33 18.50 -11.51
CA GLU A 278 19.36 17.25 -10.76
C GLU A 278 18.43 17.31 -9.55
N ILE A 279 18.47 18.42 -8.79
CA ILE A 279 17.56 18.63 -7.65
C ILE A 279 16.11 18.69 -8.12
N LYS A 280 15.87 19.23 -9.32
CA LYS A 280 14.54 19.32 -9.90
C LYS A 280 13.91 17.95 -10.19
N GLU A 281 14.72 16.99 -10.60
CA GLU A 281 14.30 15.60 -10.85
C GLU A 281 14.50 14.70 -9.61
N SER A 282 14.92 15.27 -8.48
CA SER A 282 15.11 14.54 -7.23
C SER A 282 13.79 14.16 -6.56
N PHE A 283 13.82 13.14 -5.71
CA PHE A 283 12.63 12.74 -4.95
C PHE A 283 12.04 13.90 -4.14
N GLY A 284 12.85 14.82 -3.60
CA GLY A 284 12.39 15.96 -2.81
C GLY A 284 11.41 16.87 -3.54
N ASN A 285 11.61 17.11 -4.84
CA ASN A 285 10.75 17.98 -5.66
C ASN A 285 9.51 17.26 -6.23
N LEU A 286 9.30 15.98 -5.91
CA LEU A 286 8.28 15.16 -6.56
C LEU A 286 7.21 14.70 -5.58
N ALA A 287 5.96 14.64 -6.04
CA ALA A 287 4.85 14.07 -5.29
C ALA A 287 3.97 13.18 -6.16
N LEU A 288 3.41 12.11 -5.57
CA LEU A 288 2.46 11.24 -6.25
C LEU A 288 1.03 11.74 -6.03
N MET A 289 0.30 11.94 -7.13
CA MET A 289 -1.07 12.47 -7.14
C MET A 289 -1.96 11.78 -8.20
N SER A 290 -3.25 12.09 -8.17
CA SER A 290 -4.17 11.64 -9.22
C SER A 290 -3.90 12.39 -10.52
N VAL A 291 -4.27 11.79 -11.66
CA VAL A 291 -4.18 12.45 -12.98
C VAL A 291 -4.93 13.78 -12.98
N SER A 292 -6.12 13.83 -12.39
CA SER A 292 -6.94 15.06 -12.35
C SER A 292 -6.25 16.18 -11.58
N MET A 293 -5.65 15.87 -10.42
CA MET A 293 -4.91 16.84 -9.63
C MET A 293 -3.66 17.31 -10.36
N ASN A 294 -2.96 16.39 -11.03
CA ASN A 294 -1.79 16.75 -11.82
C ASN A 294 -2.16 17.69 -12.96
N SER A 295 -3.22 17.40 -13.73
CA SER A 295 -3.72 18.29 -14.78
C SER A 295 -4.09 19.68 -14.24
N GLU A 296 -4.61 19.75 -13.02
CA GLU A 296 -5.01 21.00 -12.38
C GLU A 296 -3.83 21.75 -11.74
N TYR A 297 -2.70 21.08 -11.49
CA TYR A 297 -1.44 21.64 -11.01
C TYR A 297 -0.62 22.14 -12.19
N SER A 298 -0.33 21.28 -13.17
CA SER A 298 0.33 21.64 -14.43
C SER A 298 1.58 22.53 -14.18
N ASN A 299 1.82 23.52 -15.03
CA ASN A 299 2.92 24.47 -14.89
C ASN A 299 2.66 25.60 -13.88
N LYS A 300 1.72 25.43 -12.93
CA LYS A 300 1.44 26.48 -11.94
C LYS A 300 2.66 26.73 -11.05
N PRO A 301 2.92 27.99 -10.69
CA PRO A 301 3.95 28.35 -9.71
C PRO A 301 3.79 27.66 -8.36
N TYR A 302 4.90 27.49 -7.62
CA TYR A 302 4.90 26.87 -6.28
C TYR A 302 3.86 27.51 -5.37
N ASN A 303 3.80 28.84 -5.32
CA ASN A 303 2.88 29.59 -4.46
C ASN A 303 1.40 29.28 -4.76
N GLN A 304 1.06 29.07 -6.03
CA GLN A 304 -0.30 28.71 -6.43
C GLN A 304 -0.63 27.26 -6.05
N LYS A 305 0.31 26.33 -6.27
CA LYS A 305 0.16 24.93 -5.85
C LYS A 305 -0.01 24.83 -4.32
N ARG A 306 0.80 25.58 -3.57
CA ARG A 306 0.77 25.69 -2.11
C ARG A 306 -0.57 26.20 -1.58
N ALA A 307 -1.06 27.33 -2.08
CA ALA A 307 -2.36 27.88 -1.65
C ALA A 307 -3.50 26.88 -1.91
N LYS A 308 -3.54 26.33 -3.12
CA LYS A 308 -4.54 25.36 -3.53
C LYS A 308 -4.50 24.07 -2.71
N PHE A 309 -3.30 23.59 -2.34
CA PHE A 309 -3.15 22.44 -1.45
C PHE A 309 -3.91 22.69 -0.14
N TRP A 310 -3.62 23.80 0.54
CA TRP A 310 -4.25 24.08 1.83
C TRP A 310 -5.75 24.34 1.74
N ASP A 311 -6.23 24.96 0.66
CA ASP A 311 -7.67 25.13 0.41
C ASP A 311 -8.39 23.79 0.24
N SER A 312 -7.73 22.80 -0.38
CA SER A 312 -8.30 21.48 -0.69
C SER A 312 -8.20 20.47 0.47
N ASN A 313 -7.35 20.72 1.48
CA ASN A 313 -7.01 19.75 2.53
C ASN A 313 -7.47 20.16 3.95
N SER A 314 -8.45 21.06 4.05
CA SER A 314 -8.94 21.56 5.34
C SER A 314 -9.58 20.47 6.22
N ASP A 315 -10.21 19.45 5.62
CA ASP A 315 -10.85 18.35 6.36
C ASP A 315 -10.00 17.07 6.43
N ARG A 316 -9.15 16.83 5.42
CA ARG A 316 -8.32 15.63 5.30
C ARG A 316 -7.13 15.90 4.39
N LEU A 317 -5.95 15.47 4.82
CA LEU A 317 -4.76 15.44 3.99
C LEU A 317 -4.86 14.35 2.93
N TYR A 318 -4.61 14.71 1.67
CA TYR A 318 -4.34 13.73 0.63
C TYR A 318 -2.84 13.37 0.60
N SER A 319 -1.92 14.27 0.90
CA SER A 319 -0.49 13.95 0.94
C SER A 319 0.17 14.61 2.15
N ILE A 320 0.81 13.79 2.98
CA ILE A 320 1.59 14.23 4.13
C ILE A 320 2.91 14.80 3.65
N LYS A 321 3.53 14.17 2.63
CA LYS A 321 4.75 14.71 2.03
C LYS A 321 4.53 16.12 1.51
N MET A 322 3.46 16.35 0.74
CA MET A 322 3.15 17.69 0.23
C MET A 322 2.79 18.68 1.33
N ALA A 323 2.18 18.23 2.44
CA ALA A 323 1.94 19.11 3.59
C ALA A 323 3.25 19.66 4.17
N LEU A 324 4.29 18.82 4.28
CA LEU A 324 5.62 19.21 4.74
C LEU A 324 6.33 20.12 3.74
N ILE A 325 6.21 19.83 2.44
CA ILE A 325 6.71 20.70 1.37
C ILE A 325 6.08 22.10 1.51
N PHE A 326 4.74 22.15 1.53
CA PHE A 326 3.95 23.38 1.51
C PHE A 326 3.83 24.12 2.85
N GLU A 327 4.45 23.59 3.92
CA GLU A 327 4.74 24.38 5.10
C GLU A 327 5.73 25.51 4.75
N ASN A 328 6.71 25.22 3.90
CA ASN A 328 7.74 26.18 3.50
C ASN A 328 7.16 27.35 2.71
N GLU A 329 7.57 28.57 3.07
CA GLU A 329 7.18 29.77 2.31
C GLU A 329 7.84 29.85 0.94
N ASN A 330 9.06 29.35 0.85
CA ASN A 330 9.87 29.30 -0.35
C ASN A 330 10.25 27.85 -0.67
N TRP A 331 10.60 27.61 -1.92
CA TRP A 331 10.94 26.33 -2.53
C TRP A 331 12.01 26.59 -3.58
N ASN A 332 13.25 26.40 -3.16
CA ASN A 332 14.45 26.59 -3.96
C ASN A 332 15.32 25.33 -3.87
N ASN A 333 16.48 25.34 -4.54
CA ASN A 333 17.41 24.21 -4.54
C ASN A 333 17.75 23.73 -3.13
N GLN A 334 18.07 24.66 -2.21
CA GLN A 334 18.47 24.32 -0.84
C GLN A 334 17.32 23.67 -0.05
N ILE A 335 16.13 24.28 -0.03
CA ILE A 335 14.99 23.76 0.74
C ILE A 335 14.52 22.42 0.15
N CYS A 336 14.56 22.28 -1.17
CA CYS A 336 14.21 21.03 -1.84
C CYS A 336 15.19 19.90 -1.48
N GLU A 337 16.48 20.20 -1.42
CA GLU A 337 17.53 19.25 -1.04
C GLU A 337 17.47 18.89 0.44
N GLU A 338 17.20 19.85 1.33
CA GLU A 338 16.99 19.61 2.77
C GLU A 338 15.72 18.79 3.03
N HIS A 339 14.72 18.90 2.15
CA HIS A 339 13.49 18.09 2.23
C HIS A 339 13.67 16.67 1.72
N ARG A 340 14.58 16.47 0.75
CA ARG A 340 14.88 15.14 0.20
C ARG A 340 15.45 14.25 1.30
#